data_AF-A0A972MPR1-F1
#
_entry.id   AF-A0A972MPR1-F1
#
_cell.length_a   1.000
_cell.length_b   1.000
_cell.length_c   1.000
_cell.angle_alpha   90.00
_cell.angle_beta   90.00
_cell.angle_gamma   90.00
#
_symmetry.space_group_name_H-M   'P 1'
#
loop_
_entity.id
_entity.type
_entity.pdbx_description
1 polymer ?
#
loop_
_entity_poly.entity_id
_entity_poly.type
_entity_poly.pdbx_seq_one_letter_code
_entity_poly.pdbx_strand_id
1 'polypeptide(L)'
;MKRAVLALLFVFFVVGCGERELTKRSVADMVAGHFMPRSSIDILVPKKIDVKKIEKSDRNASAQICYSVRFLVDLEALKRFMADRPDSDLARKDRSLIKELEIKFGDFRRNEIKSRCDKVLFTRRDGVWTLSKI
;
A
#
# COMPACT_ATOMS: atom_id res chain seq x y z
N MET A 1 -56.21 -11.55 -12.90
CA MET A 1 -54.92 -11.68 -13.60
C MET A 1 -53.84 -11.20 -12.65
N LYS A 2 -53.13 -12.14 -12.02
CA LYS A 2 -52.13 -11.93 -10.97
C LYS A 2 -50.77 -12.30 -11.57
N ARG A 3 -49.69 -11.64 -11.12
CA ARG A 3 -48.26 -11.93 -11.37
C ARG A 3 -47.63 -11.16 -12.55
N ALA A 4 -47.33 -9.88 -12.35
CA ALA A 4 -46.39 -9.15 -13.23
C ALA A 4 -45.61 -8.02 -12.53
N VAL A 5 -45.47 -8.04 -11.19
CA VAL A 5 -44.77 -6.96 -10.44
C VAL A 5 -43.76 -7.51 -9.41
N LEU A 6 -43.23 -8.71 -9.65
CA LEU A 6 -42.24 -9.34 -8.73
C LEU A 6 -40.85 -9.54 -9.36
N ALA A 7 -40.66 -9.15 -10.62
CA ALA A 7 -39.38 -9.32 -11.32
C ALA A 7 -38.41 -8.13 -11.17
N LEU A 8 -38.86 -7.00 -10.61
CA LEU A 8 -38.05 -5.78 -10.48
C LEU A 8 -37.19 -5.70 -9.21
N LEU A 9 -37.33 -6.68 -8.30
CA LEU A 9 -36.53 -6.74 -7.05
C LEU A 9 -35.27 -7.61 -7.14
N PHE A 10 -35.06 -8.36 -8.25
CA PHE A 10 -33.96 -9.31 -8.34
C PHE A 10 -32.71 -8.79 -9.09
N VAL A 11 -32.79 -7.64 -9.76
CA VAL A 11 -31.66 -7.14 -10.58
C VAL A 11 -30.65 -6.32 -9.76
N PHE A 12 -31.02 -5.87 -8.55
CA PHE A 12 -30.10 -5.10 -7.69
C PHE A 12 -29.30 -5.94 -6.67
N PHE A 13 -29.49 -7.26 -6.61
CA PHE A 13 -28.75 -8.14 -5.69
C PHE A 13 -27.46 -8.76 -6.25
N VAL A 14 -27.05 -8.38 -7.47
CA VAL A 14 -25.82 -8.90 -8.12
C VAL A 14 -24.82 -7.78 -8.39
N VAL A 15 -24.66 -6.84 -7.47
CA VAL A 15 -23.41 -6.08 -7.36
C VAL A 15 -22.55 -6.88 -6.38
N GLY A 16 -21.70 -7.74 -6.93
CA GLY A 16 -21.04 -8.81 -6.19
C GLY A 16 -20.45 -8.36 -4.85
N CYS A 17 -20.97 -8.95 -3.77
CA CYS A 17 -20.18 -9.36 -2.61
C CYS A 17 -19.19 -10.45 -3.06
N GLY A 18 -18.36 -10.12 -4.05
CA GLY A 18 -17.26 -10.94 -4.48
C GLY A 18 -16.15 -10.72 -3.49
N GLU A 19 -15.83 -11.76 -2.72
CA GLU A 19 -14.56 -11.88 -2.05
C GLU A 19 -13.43 -11.37 -2.97
N ARG A 20 -12.88 -10.18 -2.66
CA ARG A 20 -11.81 -9.61 -3.50
C ARG A 20 -10.58 -10.48 -3.35
N GLU A 21 -10.32 -11.32 -4.32
CA GLU A 21 -9.18 -12.21 -4.30
C GLU A 21 -7.87 -11.41 -4.31
N LEU A 22 -6.90 -11.81 -3.48
CA LEU A 22 -5.56 -11.22 -3.47
C LEU A 22 -4.79 -11.64 -4.75
N THR A 23 -4.86 -10.82 -5.78
CA THR A 23 -4.16 -11.01 -7.06
C THR A 23 -2.80 -10.30 -7.07
N LYS A 24 -1.91 -10.64 -8.02
CA LYS A 24 -0.63 -9.93 -8.19
C LYS A 24 -0.80 -8.42 -8.38
N ARG A 25 -1.83 -8.02 -9.14
CA ARG A 25 -2.16 -6.60 -9.36
C ARG A 25 -2.59 -5.94 -8.05
N SER A 26 -3.54 -6.54 -7.33
CA SER A 26 -3.98 -6.04 -6.03
C SER A 26 -2.84 -5.91 -5.02
N VAL A 27 -1.91 -6.87 -4.98
CA VAL A 27 -0.73 -6.82 -4.13
C VAL A 27 0.17 -5.65 -4.53
N ALA A 28 0.44 -5.47 -5.82
CA ALA A 28 1.26 -4.37 -6.31
C ALA A 28 0.64 -3.00 -5.98
N ASP A 29 -0.68 -2.86 -6.15
CA ASP A 29 -1.42 -1.64 -5.84
C ASP A 29 -1.38 -1.33 -4.32
N MET A 30 -1.55 -2.34 -3.46
CA MET A 30 -1.45 -2.18 -2.00
C MET A 30 -0.05 -1.76 -1.56
N VAL A 31 1.00 -2.34 -2.15
CA VAL A 31 2.39 -1.96 -1.85
C VAL A 31 2.70 -0.55 -2.34
N ALA A 32 2.23 -0.17 -3.54
CA ALA A 32 2.37 1.20 -4.02
C ALA A 32 1.68 2.19 -3.07
N GLY A 33 0.46 1.88 -2.64
CA GLY A 33 -0.32 2.70 -1.71
C GLY A 33 0.29 2.80 -0.31
N HIS A 34 1.04 1.78 0.15
CA HIS A 34 1.74 1.82 1.44
C HIS A 34 2.84 2.88 1.48
N PHE A 35 3.58 3.05 0.38
CA PHE A 35 4.65 4.07 0.29
C PHE A 35 4.16 5.44 -0.19
N MET A 36 2.95 5.51 -0.73
CA MET A 36 2.26 6.74 -1.08
C MET A 36 0.98 6.91 -0.26
N PRO A 37 1.01 6.79 1.09
CA PRO A 37 -0.15 7.15 1.88
C PRO A 37 -0.34 8.67 1.70
N ARG A 38 -1.50 9.20 2.09
CA ARG A 38 -1.81 10.64 2.10
C ARG A 38 -0.84 11.42 3.01
N SER A 39 0.41 11.54 2.60
CA SER A 39 1.48 12.30 3.22
C SER A 39 1.27 13.76 2.86
N SER A 40 1.74 14.66 3.72
CA SER A 40 1.78 16.08 3.39
C SER A 40 2.89 16.41 2.37
N ILE A 41 3.74 15.44 2.03
CA ILE A 41 4.92 15.60 1.20
C ILE A 41 5.07 14.40 0.25
N ASP A 42 5.30 14.67 -1.04
CA ASP A 42 5.70 13.64 -1.98
C ASP A 42 7.15 13.21 -1.74
N ILE A 43 7.36 12.13 -0.99
CA ILE A 43 8.71 11.64 -0.62
C ILE A 43 9.32 10.79 -1.73
N LEU A 44 8.52 9.94 -2.36
CA LEU A 44 8.98 9.00 -3.39
C LEU A 44 7.89 8.69 -4.41
N VAL A 45 8.31 8.12 -5.53
CA VAL A 45 7.42 7.51 -6.52
C VAL A 45 7.83 6.06 -6.81
N PRO A 46 6.89 5.11 -6.78
CA PRO A 46 7.13 3.75 -7.29
C PRO A 46 7.50 3.79 -8.78
N LYS A 47 8.51 3.00 -9.17
CA LYS A 47 8.93 2.88 -10.58
C LYS A 47 8.62 1.49 -11.14
N LYS A 48 8.82 0.45 -10.34
CA LYS A 48 8.53 -0.94 -10.71
C LYS A 48 8.11 -1.70 -9.47
N ILE A 49 7.08 -2.54 -9.60
CA ILE A 49 6.67 -3.49 -8.56
C ILE A 49 6.41 -4.81 -9.26
N ASP A 50 7.11 -5.86 -8.82
CA ASP A 50 7.03 -7.19 -9.39
C ASP A 50 6.73 -8.21 -8.29
N VAL A 51 5.55 -8.84 -8.41
CA VAL A 51 5.07 -9.84 -7.46
C VAL A 51 5.45 -11.23 -7.97
N LYS A 52 6.47 -11.80 -7.34
CA LYS A 52 7.05 -13.08 -7.75
C LYS A 52 6.13 -14.24 -7.41
N LYS A 53 5.77 -14.35 -6.12
CA LYS A 53 5.00 -15.46 -5.57
C LYS A 53 4.01 -14.92 -4.54
N ILE A 54 2.82 -15.52 -4.48
CA ILE A 54 1.83 -15.29 -3.43
C ILE A 54 1.49 -16.65 -2.84
N GLU A 55 1.67 -16.79 -1.53
CA GLU A 55 1.27 -17.96 -0.74
C GLU A 55 0.09 -17.55 0.13
N LYS A 56 -1.05 -18.23 -0.01
CA LYS A 56 -2.29 -17.91 0.68
C LYS A 56 -2.65 -19.00 1.69
N SER A 57 -3.20 -18.58 2.82
CA SER A 57 -3.99 -19.39 3.75
C SER A 57 -5.32 -18.69 4.03
N ASP A 58 -6.20 -19.28 4.84
CA ASP A 58 -7.57 -18.79 5.04
C ASP A 58 -7.67 -17.31 5.41
N ARG A 59 -6.82 -16.86 6.35
CA ARG A 59 -6.81 -15.49 6.87
C ARG A 59 -5.51 -14.73 6.65
N ASN A 60 -4.48 -15.39 6.14
CA ASN A 60 -3.16 -14.78 5.96
C ASN A 60 -2.66 -15.05 4.55
N ALA A 61 -1.87 -14.13 4.01
CA ALA A 61 -1.11 -14.39 2.81
C ALA A 61 0.28 -13.76 2.94
N SER A 62 1.24 -14.33 2.24
CA SER A 62 2.57 -13.75 2.10
C SER A 62 2.93 -13.65 0.62
N ALA A 63 3.56 -12.54 0.24
CA ALA A 63 4.00 -12.33 -1.13
C ALA A 63 5.47 -11.94 -1.16
N GLN A 64 6.23 -12.56 -2.06
CA GLN A 64 7.59 -12.11 -2.37
C GLN A 64 7.50 -11.04 -3.46
N ILE A 65 7.95 -9.84 -3.14
CA ILE A 65 7.79 -8.66 -4.00
C ILE A 65 9.14 -7.99 -4.17
N CYS A 66 9.52 -7.71 -5.42
CA CYS A 66 10.66 -6.86 -5.73
C CYS A 66 10.15 -5.53 -6.26
N TYR A 67 10.64 -4.43 -5.72
CA TYR A 67 10.18 -3.11 -6.09
C TYR A 67 11.33 -2.11 -6.14
N SER A 68 11.14 -1.09 -6.97
CA SER A 68 12.06 0.04 -7.09
C SER A 68 11.30 1.35 -6.92
N VAL A 69 11.87 2.27 -6.14
CA VAL A 69 11.33 3.60 -5.88
C VAL A 69 12.33 4.65 -6.32
N ARG A 70 11.83 5.81 -6.76
CA ARG A 70 12.65 7.01 -6.96
C ARG A 70 12.33 8.01 -5.86
N PHE A 71 13.32 8.45 -5.12
CA PHE A 71 13.14 9.47 -4.09
C PHE A 71 13.05 10.86 -4.74
N LEU A 72 12.14 11.70 -4.24
CA LEU A 72 11.94 13.07 -4.72
C LEU A 72 12.65 14.10 -3.84
N VAL A 73 13.08 13.68 -2.65
CA VAL A 73 13.67 14.53 -1.62
C VAL A 73 14.84 13.79 -0.97
N ASP A 74 15.84 14.55 -0.52
CA ASP A 74 16.95 14.00 0.28
C ASP A 74 16.48 13.65 1.70
N LEU A 75 17.00 12.55 2.26
CA LEU A 75 16.68 12.13 3.63
C LEU A 75 17.02 13.23 4.65
N GLU A 76 18.15 13.91 4.51
CA GLU A 76 18.53 15.01 5.39
C GLU A 76 17.53 16.17 5.35
N ALA A 77 17.04 16.52 4.17
CA ALA A 77 16.06 17.60 4.01
C ALA A 77 14.73 17.24 4.70
N LEU A 78 14.30 15.98 4.60
CA LEU A 78 13.13 15.48 5.32
C LEU A 78 13.35 15.52 6.84
N LYS A 79 14.51 15.08 7.34
CA LYS A 79 14.85 15.15 8.77
C LYS A 79 14.81 16.59 9.32
N ARG A 80 15.35 17.56 8.58
CA ARG A 80 15.29 18.99 8.96
C ARG A 80 13.86 19.51 8.95
N PHE A 81 13.10 19.27 7.87
CA PHE A 81 11.69 19.66 7.78
C PHE A 81 10.86 19.16 8.98
N MET A 82 11.16 17.93 9.42
CA MET A 82 10.50 17.28 10.55
C MET A 82 10.94 17.83 11.92
N ALA A 83 12.18 18.31 12.04
CA ALA A 83 12.68 18.96 13.26
C ALA A 83 12.01 20.33 13.45
N ASP A 84 11.80 21.07 12.37
CA ASP A 84 11.21 22.42 12.40
C ASP A 84 9.69 22.42 12.69
N ARG A 85 9.02 21.26 12.65
CA ARG A 85 7.57 21.12 12.85
C ARG A 85 7.24 19.96 13.80
N PRO A 86 7.60 20.05 15.10
CA PRO A 86 7.49 18.93 16.02
C PRO A 86 6.06 18.48 16.35
N ASP A 87 5.10 19.42 16.31
CA ASP A 87 3.76 19.21 16.88
C ASP A 87 2.64 19.06 15.83
N SER A 88 2.98 18.98 14.54
CA SER A 88 1.97 18.76 13.50
C SER A 88 1.57 17.28 13.43
N ASP A 89 0.26 16.98 13.52
CA ASP A 89 -0.27 15.62 13.37
C ASP A 89 0.04 14.99 12.01
N LEU A 90 0.11 15.82 10.96
CA LEU A 90 0.54 15.40 9.63
C LEU A 90 2.02 15.01 9.65
N ALA A 91 2.85 15.84 10.29
CA ALA A 91 4.26 15.58 10.47
C ALA A 91 4.49 14.28 11.26
N ARG A 92 3.67 13.96 12.27
CA ARG A 92 3.79 12.69 13.01
C ARG A 92 3.68 11.45 12.11
N LYS A 93 2.75 11.44 11.14
CA LYS A 93 2.61 10.36 10.16
C LYS A 93 3.81 10.29 9.22
N ASP A 94 4.27 11.45 8.75
CA ASP A 94 5.43 11.56 7.86
C ASP A 94 6.72 11.10 8.55
N ARG A 95 6.88 11.34 9.85
CA ARG A 95 8.01 10.86 10.69
C ARG A 95 8.14 9.33 10.65
N SER A 96 7.03 8.63 10.86
CA SER A 96 7.01 7.16 10.86
C SER A 96 7.36 6.61 9.49
N LEU A 97 6.81 7.21 8.43
CA LEU A 97 7.13 6.83 7.05
C LEU A 97 8.61 7.10 6.73
N ILE A 98 9.16 8.27 7.07
CA ILE A 98 10.57 8.61 6.84
C ILE A 98 11.49 7.62 7.57
N LYS A 99 11.19 7.29 8.83
CA LYS A 99 11.97 6.30 9.59
C LYS A 99 11.89 4.91 8.96
N GLU A 100 10.72 4.50 8.48
CA GLU A 100 10.57 3.24 7.76
C GLU A 100 11.39 3.23 6.47
N LEU A 101 11.37 4.33 5.69
CA LEU A 101 12.16 4.46 4.48
C LEU A 101 13.67 4.43 4.76
N GLU A 102 14.13 5.10 5.82
CA GLU A 102 15.53 5.07 6.26
C GLU A 102 15.97 3.65 6.65
N ILE A 103 15.15 2.92 7.44
CA ILE A 103 15.43 1.52 7.79
C ILE A 103 15.47 0.64 6.53
N LYS A 104 14.56 0.89 5.58
CA LYS A 104 14.42 0.06 4.39
C LYS A 104 15.48 0.33 3.33
N PHE A 105 15.83 1.59 3.11
CA PHE A 105 16.63 2.00 1.96
C PHE A 105 17.98 2.59 2.35
N GLY A 106 18.23 2.82 3.65
CA GLY A 106 19.38 3.56 4.16
C GLY A 106 19.26 5.05 3.85
N ASP A 107 20.41 5.71 3.74
CA ASP A 107 20.47 7.08 3.23
C ASP A 107 19.96 7.14 1.78
N PHE A 108 19.27 8.21 1.41
CA PHE A 108 18.79 8.40 0.04
C PHE A 108 18.79 9.86 -0.38
N ARG A 109 19.04 10.07 -1.67
CA ARG A 109 19.12 11.39 -2.29
C ARG A 109 18.00 11.62 -3.30
N ARG A 110 17.69 12.88 -3.57
CA ARG A 110 16.76 13.30 -4.61
C ARG A 110 17.16 12.68 -5.96
N ASN A 111 16.16 12.13 -6.64
CA ASN A 111 16.23 11.39 -7.89
C ASN A 111 16.97 10.05 -7.83
N GLU A 112 17.50 9.65 -6.67
CA GLU A 112 18.08 8.32 -6.52
C GLU A 112 17.00 7.24 -6.68
N ILE A 113 17.35 6.16 -7.38
CA ILE A 113 16.49 4.99 -7.54
C ILE A 113 17.07 3.86 -6.69
N LYS A 114 16.29 3.36 -5.75
CA LYS A 114 16.64 2.19 -4.95
C LYS A 114 15.68 1.05 -5.19
N SER A 115 16.22 -0.16 -5.19
CA SER A 115 15.46 -1.38 -5.40
C SER A 115 15.66 -2.32 -4.23
N ARG A 116 14.61 -3.07 -3.86
CA ARG A 116 14.67 -4.10 -2.82
C ARG A 116 13.64 -5.18 -3.08
N CYS A 117 13.81 -6.32 -2.40
CA CYS A 117 12.83 -7.39 -2.41
C CYS A 117 12.44 -7.76 -0.98
N ASP A 118 11.14 -7.83 -0.72
CA ASP A 118 10.57 -8.13 0.59
C ASP A 118 9.57 -9.27 0.54
N LYS A 119 9.45 -9.94 1.69
CA LYS A 119 8.29 -10.76 2.01
C LYS A 119 7.25 -9.89 2.70
N VAL A 120 6.18 -9.58 1.99
CA VAL A 120 5.07 -8.76 2.46
C VAL A 120 3.96 -9.66 2.99
N LEU A 121 3.38 -9.29 4.13
CA LEU A 121 2.31 -10.04 4.76
C LEU A 121 0.98 -9.32 4.59
N PHE A 122 -0.06 -10.11 4.38
CA PHE A 122 -1.44 -9.65 4.25
C PHE A 122 -2.32 -10.42 5.21
N THR A 123 -3.31 -9.74 5.77
CA THR A 123 -4.33 -10.35 6.63
C THR A 123 -5.71 -10.12 6.04
N ARG A 124 -6.58 -11.13 6.14
CA ARG A 124 -7.97 -11.03 5.72
C ARG A 124 -8.86 -10.72 6.91
N ARG A 125 -9.59 -9.61 6.85
CA ARG A 125 -10.59 -9.20 7.85
C ARG A 125 -11.87 -8.83 7.12
N ASP A 126 -12.99 -9.39 7.55
CA ASP A 126 -14.33 -9.13 6.98
C ASP A 126 -14.36 -9.27 5.44
N GLY A 127 -13.69 -10.32 4.93
CA GLY A 127 -13.60 -10.62 3.51
C GLY A 127 -12.58 -9.78 2.72
N VAL A 128 -12.00 -8.74 3.34
CA VAL A 128 -11.05 -7.81 2.71
C VAL A 128 -9.61 -8.13 3.08
N TRP A 129 -8.72 -8.19 2.10
CA TRP A 129 -7.28 -8.29 2.33
C TRP A 129 -6.66 -6.92 2.62
N THR A 130 -5.84 -6.85 3.65
CA THR A 130 -5.10 -5.65 4.04
C THR A 130 -3.62 -5.97 4.19
N LEU A 131 -2.76 -5.03 3.80
CA LEU A 131 -1.32 -5.10 4.04
C LEU A 131 -1.09 -4.98 5.55
N SER A 132 -0.48 -6.01 6.15
CA SER A 132 -0.23 -6.07 7.58
C SER A 132 1.22 -5.75 7.94
N LYS A 133 2.16 -6.10 7.05
CA LYS A 133 3.59 -5.84 7.23
C LYS A 133 4.33 -5.83 5.90
N ILE A 134 5.27 -4.90 5.74
CA ILE A 134 6.25 -4.85 4.65
C ILE A 134 7.66 -4.74 5.20
#